data_AF-A0A7S0TTC3-F1
#
_entry.id   AF-A0A7S0TTC3-F1
#
_cell.length_a   1.000
_cell.length_b   1.000
_cell.length_c   1.000
_cell.angle_alpha   90.00
_cell.angle_beta   90.00
_cell.angle_gamma   90.00
#
_symmetry.space_group_name_H-M   'P 1'
#
loop_
_entity.id
_entity.type
_entity.pdbx_description
1 polymer ?
#
loop_
_entity_poly.entity_id
_entity_poly.type
_entity_poly.pdbx_seq_one_letter_code
_entity_poly.pdbx_strand_id
1 'polypeptide(L)'
;KDLLFLCEIKKGKENKAIIASNIMYVVGQFPRFLRSHWKFLKAVIFKLFEFMHESYPGVKDMACDTFLKIGLNCAQSIIEIQENEPFSLLEQILTSLKEITQFLEFRQIKEFYKTLGIIIDKVKNDQ
;
A
#
# COMPACT_ATOMS: atom_id res chain seq x y z
N LYS A 1 -3.77 -8.65 20.95
CA LYS A 1 -4.30 -9.61 19.95
C LYS A 1 -4.14 -8.97 18.58
N ASP A 2 -3.54 -9.67 17.64
CA ASP A 2 -3.04 -9.14 16.37
C ASP A 2 -4.19 -8.74 15.42
N LEU A 3 -4.16 -7.52 14.88
CA LEU A 3 -5.23 -7.01 14.00
C LEU A 3 -5.28 -7.77 12.67
N LEU A 4 -4.12 -8.21 12.17
CA LEU A 4 -4.01 -9.02 10.95
C LEU A 4 -4.72 -10.37 11.13
N PHE A 5 -4.47 -11.05 12.26
CA PHE A 5 -5.14 -12.30 12.61
C PHE A 5 -6.66 -12.14 12.73
N LEU A 6 -7.12 -11.01 13.28
CA LEU A 6 -8.55 -10.69 13.37
C LEU A 6 -9.21 -10.59 11.98
N CYS A 7 -8.51 -10.06 10.97
CA CYS A 7 -9.02 -9.94 9.60
C CYS A 7 -9.21 -11.32 8.93
N GLU A 8 -8.38 -12.31 9.29
CA GLU A 8 -8.43 -13.67 8.75
C GLU A 8 -9.57 -14.49 9.39
N ILE A 9 -9.74 -14.40 10.71
CA ILE A 9 -10.70 -15.24 11.44
C ILE A 9 -12.15 -14.75 11.36
N LYS A 10 -12.37 -13.46 11.08
CA LYS A 10 -13.73 -12.90 11.05
C LYS A 10 -14.45 -13.27 9.76
N LYS A 11 -15.64 -13.86 9.94
CA LYS A 11 -16.55 -14.20 8.85
C LYS A 11 -17.44 -13.00 8.49
N GLY A 12 -17.79 -12.88 7.21
CA GLY A 12 -18.64 -11.81 6.67
C GLY A 12 -17.84 -10.65 6.09
N LYS A 13 -18.22 -10.19 4.89
CA LYS A 13 -17.53 -9.12 4.14
C LYS A 13 -17.48 -7.80 4.92
N GLU A 14 -18.56 -7.43 5.59
CA GLU A 14 -18.64 -6.22 6.41
C GLU A 14 -17.66 -6.24 7.59
N ASN A 15 -17.61 -7.33 8.35
CA ASN A 15 -16.66 -7.47 9.45
C ASN A 15 -15.20 -7.39 8.99
N LYS A 16 -14.90 -7.99 7.83
CA LYS A 16 -13.58 -7.90 7.21
C LYS A 16 -13.25 -6.47 6.77
N ALA A 17 -14.21 -5.77 6.18
CA ALA A 17 -14.04 -4.37 5.79
C ALA A 17 -13.77 -3.44 6.99
N ILE A 18 -14.48 -3.63 8.11
CA ILE A 18 -14.26 -2.86 9.35
C ILE A 18 -12.86 -3.12 9.93
N ILE A 19 -12.38 -4.35 9.87
CA ILE A 19 -11.03 -4.66 10.38
C ILE A 19 -9.96 -4.12 9.44
N ALA A 20 -10.14 -4.30 8.13
CA ALA A 20 -9.25 -3.74 7.12
C ALA A 20 -9.16 -2.21 7.25
N SER A 21 -10.27 -1.52 7.47
CA SER A 21 -10.28 -0.06 7.66
C SER A 21 -9.53 0.37 8.91
N ASN A 22 -9.67 -0.35 10.02
CA ASN A 22 -8.91 -0.11 11.24
C ASN A 22 -7.41 -0.34 11.06
N ILE A 23 -7.02 -1.41 10.35
CA ILE A 23 -5.62 -1.70 10.02
C ILE A 23 -5.05 -0.57 9.16
N MET A 24 -5.73 -0.21 8.07
CA MET A 24 -5.32 0.85 7.16
C MET A 24 -5.19 2.20 7.90
N TYR A 25 -6.13 2.51 8.79
CA TYR A 25 -6.07 3.71 9.63
C TYR A 25 -4.83 3.70 10.52
N VAL A 26 -4.63 2.64 11.33
CA VAL A 26 -3.49 2.53 12.25
C VAL A 26 -2.19 2.65 11.47
N VAL A 27 -2.02 1.86 10.40
CA VAL A 27 -0.77 1.84 9.64
C VAL A 27 -0.46 3.19 9.01
N GLY A 28 -1.46 3.90 8.48
CA GLY A 28 -1.28 5.25 7.93
C GLY A 28 -0.83 6.30 8.95
N GLN A 29 -0.99 6.06 10.25
CA GLN A 29 -0.63 7.00 11.33
C GLN A 29 0.80 6.80 11.86
N PHE A 30 1.48 5.69 11.54
CA PHE A 30 2.79 5.35 12.11
C PHE A 30 3.93 5.27 11.08
N PRO A 31 4.20 6.36 10.31
CA PRO A 31 5.21 6.32 9.25
C PRO A 31 6.64 6.08 9.78
N ARG A 32 6.96 6.51 11.01
CA ARG A 32 8.27 6.23 11.63
C ARG A 32 8.48 4.72 11.83
N PHE A 33 7.47 4.03 12.34
CA PHE A 33 7.52 2.58 12.54
C PHE A 33 7.71 1.86 11.20
N LEU A 34 6.95 2.26 10.18
CA LEU A 34 7.03 1.67 8.85
C LEU A 34 8.43 1.78 8.23
N ARG A 35 9.06 2.96 8.31
CA ARG A 35 10.42 3.15 7.79
C ARG A 35 11.47 2.30 8.50
N SER A 36 11.28 1.99 9.78
CA SER A 36 12.20 1.14 10.54
C SER A 36 11.94 -0.36 10.39
N HIS A 37 10.82 -0.77 9.77
CA HIS A 37 10.42 -2.18 9.66
C HIS A 37 10.06 -2.52 8.22
N TRP A 38 11.08 -2.63 7.37
CA TRP A 38 10.94 -2.86 5.93
C TRP A 38 9.97 -4.00 5.57
N LYS A 39 10.19 -5.20 6.13
CA LYS A 39 9.35 -6.38 5.84
C LYS A 39 7.87 -6.12 6.12
N PHE A 40 7.59 -5.35 7.17
CA PHE A 40 6.23 -4.96 7.54
C PHE A 40 5.67 -3.92 6.57
N LEU A 41 6.44 -2.88 6.22
CA LEU A 41 6.05 -1.89 5.21
C LEU A 41 5.71 -2.55 3.86
N LYS A 42 6.59 -3.44 3.37
CA LYS A 42 6.38 -4.20 2.13
C LYS A 42 5.09 -5.03 2.21
N ALA A 43 4.89 -5.78 3.30
CA ALA A 43 3.69 -6.58 3.51
C ALA A 43 2.40 -5.72 3.55
N VAL A 44 2.45 -4.56 4.20
CA VAL A 44 1.33 -3.60 4.20
C VAL A 44 1.00 -3.14 2.79
N ILE A 45 2.00 -2.71 2.00
CA ILE A 45 1.77 -2.20 0.64
C ILE A 45 1.11 -3.28 -0.23
N PHE A 46 1.60 -4.52 -0.19
CA PHE A 46 0.96 -5.62 -0.91
C PHE A 46 -0.46 -5.88 -0.42
N LYS A 47 -0.72 -5.77 0.88
CA LYS A 47 -2.07 -5.92 1.41
C LYS A 47 -3.01 -4.81 0.94
N LEU A 48 -2.51 -3.58 0.80
CA LEU A 48 -3.27 -2.49 0.20
C LEU A 48 -3.62 -2.80 -1.26
N PHE A 49 -2.69 -3.39 -2.02
CA PHE A 49 -2.99 -3.81 -3.39
C PHE A 49 -4.04 -4.91 -3.42
N GLU A 50 -4.00 -5.91 -2.53
CA GLU A 50 -5.10 -6.89 -2.41
C GLU A 50 -6.45 -6.22 -2.10
N PHE A 51 -6.47 -5.18 -1.26
CA PHE A 51 -7.68 -4.40 -0.98
C PHE A 51 -8.15 -3.57 -2.16
N MET A 52 -7.29 -3.23 -3.13
CA MET A 52 -7.68 -2.61 -4.40
C MET A 52 -8.47 -3.58 -5.31
N HIS A 53 -8.43 -4.88 -5.05
CA HIS A 53 -9.26 -5.89 -5.72
C HIS A 53 -10.59 -6.17 -4.99
N GLU A 54 -10.80 -5.62 -3.80
CA GLU A 54 -11.99 -5.92 -2.98
C GLU A 54 -13.27 -5.25 -3.49
N SER A 55 -14.37 -6.02 -3.48
CA SER A 55 -15.67 -5.57 -3.99
C SER A 55 -16.48 -4.74 -2.98
N TYR A 56 -16.07 -4.69 -1.72
CA TYR A 56 -16.84 -4.02 -0.67
C TYR A 56 -16.72 -2.49 -0.82
N PRO A 57 -17.85 -1.74 -0.77
CA PRO A 57 -17.84 -0.29 -0.95
C PRO A 57 -16.84 0.43 -0.05
N GLY A 58 -16.08 1.37 -0.62
CA GLY A 58 -15.12 2.21 0.09
C GLY A 58 -13.79 1.56 0.44
N VAL A 59 -13.64 0.22 0.34
CA VAL A 59 -12.36 -0.45 0.67
C VAL A 59 -11.25 -0.04 -0.31
N LYS A 60 -11.55 0.01 -1.61
CA LYS A 60 -10.60 0.44 -2.64
C LYS A 60 -10.14 1.88 -2.43
N ASP A 61 -11.08 2.78 -2.14
CA ASP A 61 -10.79 4.20 -1.89
C ASP A 61 -9.85 4.34 -0.68
N MET A 62 -10.16 3.64 0.41
CA MET A 62 -9.33 3.66 1.61
C MET A 62 -7.94 3.07 1.37
N ALA A 63 -7.83 2.05 0.52
CA ALA A 63 -6.55 1.46 0.14
C ALA A 63 -5.71 2.46 -0.68
N CYS A 64 -6.30 3.16 -1.65
CA CYS A 64 -5.65 4.22 -2.43
C CYS A 64 -5.20 5.39 -1.53
N ASP A 65 -6.06 5.87 -0.63
CA ASP A 65 -5.74 6.95 0.31
C ASP A 65 -4.60 6.56 1.27
N THR A 66 -4.61 5.31 1.74
CA THR A 66 -3.57 4.80 2.64
C THR A 66 -2.25 4.63 1.88
N PHE A 67 -2.30 4.16 0.63
CA PHE A 67 -1.12 4.07 -0.23
C PHE A 67 -0.52 5.45 -0.48
N LEU A 68 -1.35 6.48 -0.73
CA LEU A 68 -0.89 7.87 -0.85
C LEU A 68 -0.17 8.35 0.42
N LYS A 69 -0.73 8.09 1.61
CA LYS A 69 -0.08 8.44 2.89
C LYS A 69 1.26 7.74 3.04
N ILE A 70 1.36 6.46 2.67
CA ILE A 70 2.61 5.72 2.71
C ILE A 70 3.61 6.30 1.70
N GLY A 71 3.21 6.53 0.45
CA GLY A 71 4.05 7.11 -0.58
C GLY A 71 4.63 8.47 -0.18
N LEU A 72 3.81 9.34 0.42
CA LEU A 72 4.26 10.64 0.93
C LEU A 72 5.31 10.54 2.05
N ASN A 73 5.21 9.53 2.91
CA ASN A 73 6.01 9.45 4.14
C ASN A 73 7.14 8.42 4.10
N CYS A 74 7.10 7.48 3.16
CA CYS A 74 8.00 6.32 3.11
C CYS A 74 8.62 6.12 1.72
N ALA A 75 8.54 7.11 0.82
CA ALA A 75 9.07 7.03 -0.56
C ALA A 75 10.50 6.47 -0.62
N GLN A 76 11.40 6.94 0.26
CA GLN A 76 12.81 6.50 0.26
C GLN A 76 12.94 4.97 0.40
N SER A 77 12.22 4.38 1.36
CA SER A 77 12.22 2.92 1.58
C SER A 77 11.64 2.13 0.39
N ILE A 78 10.79 2.75 -0.44
CA ILE A 78 10.19 2.11 -1.61
C ILE A 78 11.15 2.14 -2.82
N ILE A 79 11.93 3.23 -2.94
CA ILE A 79 12.84 3.49 -4.06
C ILE A 79 14.17 2.76 -3.88
N GLU A 80 14.71 2.73 -2.66
CA GLU A 80 15.97 2.06 -2.37
C GLU A 80 15.82 0.53 -2.44
N ILE A 81 16.87 -0.14 -2.92
CA ILE A 81 16.99 -1.59 -2.78
C ILE A 81 17.25 -1.89 -1.30
N GLN A 82 16.31 -2.59 -0.68
CA GLN A 82 16.36 -2.94 0.74
C GLN A 82 17.19 -4.22 0.95
N GLU A 83 17.61 -4.45 2.18
CA GLU A 83 18.44 -5.61 2.51
C GLU A 83 17.74 -6.92 2.13
N ASN A 84 18.47 -7.81 1.45
CA ASN A 84 17.98 -9.11 0.96
C ASN A 84 16.86 -9.02 -0.11
N GLU A 85 16.72 -7.88 -0.78
CA GLU A 85 15.83 -7.72 -1.94
C GLU A 85 16.65 -7.60 -3.24
N PRO A 86 16.27 -8.28 -4.32
CA PRO A 86 17.00 -8.23 -5.59
C PRO A 86 16.74 -6.94 -6.39
N PHE A 87 15.64 -6.22 -6.09
CA PHE A 87 15.21 -5.00 -6.78
C PHE A 87 14.40 -4.13 -5.81
N SER A 88 14.25 -2.84 -6.13
CA SER A 88 13.43 -1.92 -5.33
C SER A 88 11.95 -2.34 -5.35
N LEU A 89 11.17 -1.88 -4.37
CA LEU A 89 9.73 -2.10 -4.42
C LEU A 89 9.06 -1.23 -5.49
N LEU A 90 9.62 -0.08 -5.83
CA LEU A 90 9.17 0.70 -6.97
C LEU A 90 9.20 -0.13 -8.27
N GLU A 91 10.30 -0.81 -8.57
CA GLU A 91 10.42 -1.66 -9.77
C GLU A 91 9.40 -2.81 -9.78
N GLN A 92 9.15 -3.42 -8.61
CA GLN A 92 8.09 -4.43 -8.46
C GLN A 92 6.72 -3.86 -8.78
N ILE A 93 6.40 -2.70 -8.22
CA ILE A 93 5.11 -2.03 -8.46
C ILE A 93 4.94 -1.68 -9.94
N LEU A 94 5.98 -1.13 -10.56
CA LEU A 94 5.97 -0.77 -11.99
C LEU A 94 5.73 -2.00 -12.88
N THR A 95 6.32 -3.14 -12.52
CA THR A 95 6.13 -4.40 -13.26
C THR A 95 4.72 -4.97 -13.10
N SER A 96 4.08 -4.78 -11.94
CA SER A 96 2.74 -5.29 -11.64
C SER A 96 1.61 -4.25 -11.77
N LEU A 97 1.88 -3.13 -12.45
CA LEU A 97 0.94 -2.00 -12.57
C LEU A 97 -0.43 -2.45 -13.05
N LYS A 98 -0.45 -3.23 -14.14
CA LYS A 98 -1.69 -3.68 -14.77
C LYS A 98 -2.50 -4.54 -13.80
N GLU A 99 -1.84 -5.47 -13.12
CA GLU A 99 -2.47 -6.38 -12.17
C GLU A 99 -3.05 -5.63 -10.97
N ILE A 100 -2.33 -4.64 -10.45
CA ILE A 100 -2.76 -3.82 -9.31
C ILE A 100 -3.97 -2.96 -9.69
N THR A 101 -3.97 -2.32 -10.85
CA THR A 101 -4.98 -1.31 -11.20
C THR A 101 -6.19 -1.87 -11.97
N GLN A 102 -6.20 -3.13 -12.38
CA GLN A 102 -7.21 -3.68 -13.32
C GLN A 102 -8.68 -3.56 -12.85
N PHE A 103 -8.94 -3.55 -11.53
CA PHE A 103 -10.30 -3.43 -10.98
C PHE A 103 -10.57 -2.05 -10.34
N LEU A 104 -9.62 -1.12 -10.44
CA LEU A 104 -9.81 0.24 -9.94
C LEU A 104 -10.67 1.05 -10.91
N GLU A 105 -11.49 1.93 -10.35
CA GLU A 105 -12.21 2.93 -11.14
C GLU A 105 -11.28 4.06 -11.56
N PHE A 106 -11.66 4.84 -12.57
CA PHE A 106 -10.83 5.93 -13.11
C PHE A 106 -10.33 6.91 -12.04
N ARG A 107 -11.17 7.24 -11.04
CA ARG A 107 -10.77 8.10 -9.91
C ARG A 107 -9.63 7.47 -9.10
N GLN A 108 -9.77 6.21 -8.73
CA GLN A 108 -8.79 5.46 -7.94
C GLN A 108 -7.49 5.25 -8.72
N ILE A 109 -7.58 4.99 -10.02
CA ILE A 109 -6.41 4.92 -10.92
C ILE A 109 -5.64 6.25 -10.89
N LYS A 110 -6.32 7.39 -11.02
CA LYS A 110 -5.65 8.70 -10.95
C LYS A 110 -4.93 8.92 -9.62
N GLU A 111 -5.56 8.55 -8.50
CA GLU A 111 -4.95 8.67 -7.16
C GLU A 111 -3.74 7.74 -7.00
N PHE A 112 -3.83 6.52 -7.52
CA PHE A 112 -2.73 5.56 -7.54
C PHE A 112 -1.53 6.08 -8.33
N TYR A 113 -1.75 6.52 -9.58
CA TYR A 113 -0.68 7.07 -10.42
C TYR A 113 -0.12 8.39 -9.88
N LYS A 114 -0.94 9.24 -9.24
CA LYS A 114 -0.46 10.41 -8.50
C LYS A 114 0.52 10.01 -7.40
N THR A 115 0.19 8.96 -6.65
CA THR A 115 1.07 8.43 -5.59
C THR A 115 2.38 7.92 -6.17
N LEU A 116 2.34 7.20 -7.28
CA LEU A 116 3.56 6.79 -7.98
C LEU A 116 4.38 7.97 -8.46
N GLY A 117 3.76 9.00 -9.02
CA GLY A 117 4.44 10.23 -9.40
C GLY A 117 5.17 10.89 -8.23
N ILE A 118 4.54 10.94 -7.05
CA ILE A 118 5.16 11.45 -5.82
C ILE A 118 6.37 10.61 -5.40
N ILE A 119 6.29 9.28 -5.51
CA ILE A 119 7.41 8.39 -5.17
C ILE A 119 8.53 8.58 -6.19
N ILE A 120 8.22 8.58 -7.48
CA ILE A 120 9.20 8.74 -8.57
C ILE A 120 9.92 10.09 -8.49
N ASP A 121 9.22 11.17 -8.13
CA ASP A 121 9.82 12.50 -7.91
C ASP A 121 10.91 12.51 -6.83
N LYS A 122 10.94 11.52 -5.93
CA LYS A 122 11.99 11.35 -4.91
C LYS A 122 13.19 10.54 -5.37
N VAL A 123 13.14 9.94 -6.56
CA VAL A 123 14.30 9.24 -7.14
C VAL A 123 15.36 10.29 -7.44
N LYS A 124 16.53 10.17 -6.79
CA LYS A 124 17.68 11.00 -7.14
C LYS A 124 18.27 10.43 -8.43
N ASN A 125 18.50 11.30 -9.41
CA ASN A 125 19.38 10.95 -10.51
C ASN A 125 20.81 10.94 -9.96
N ASP A 126 21.51 9.81 -10.06
CA ASP A 126 22.96 9.79 -9.92
C ASP A 126 23.55 10.58 -11.10
N GLN A 127 23.69 11.90 -10.91
CA GLN A 127 24.56 12.78 -11.69
C GLN A 127 25.78 13.13 -10.86
#